data_AF-A0A817PWZ9-F1
#
_entry.id   AF-A0A817PWZ9-F1
#
_cell.length_a   1.000
_cell.length_b   1.000
_cell.length_c   1.000
_cell.angle_alpha   90.00
_cell.angle_beta   90.00
_cell.angle_gamma   90.00
#
_symmetry.space_group_name_H-M   'P 1'
#
loop_
_entity.id
_entity.type
_entity.pdbx_description
1 polymer ?
#
loop_
_entity_poly.entity_id
_entity_poly.type
_entity_poly.pdbx_seq_one_letter_code
_entity_poly.pdbx_strand_id
1 'polypeptide(L)'
;MVGAQQNLQLANWAQKGDVLHEFMHALGFLHEHQREDRDLYVTCWSKDTANYVKKGMAIGRYDADSVMHYPDIRGDLNCHNLWAPRQCKRLSNGDKVGLNKLYPPVRQPRVYNPEKGYTDLYYCGRHNMENNNAPFGKISVDGYCGPNNGPNCPSCREYGGIQTWCNDEGSYATQGETGLFYCGRRFTARENERRYHDGFCGPNNGPHCDSCRRLLE
;
A
#
# COMPACT_ATOMS: atom_id res chain seq x y z
N MET A 1 18.19 21.94 -14.23
CA MET A 1 17.50 22.58 -13.09
C MET A 1 18.52 23.37 -12.29
N VAL A 2 18.22 24.62 -11.95
CA VAL A 2 19.07 25.44 -11.08
C VAL A 2 18.40 25.47 -9.71
N GLY A 3 19.08 24.96 -8.68
CA GLY A 3 18.59 24.99 -7.31
C GLY A 3 18.83 26.35 -6.64
N ALA A 4 18.02 26.67 -5.63
CA ALA A 4 18.18 27.83 -4.76
C ALA A 4 17.80 27.43 -3.32
N GLN A 5 18.00 28.34 -2.36
CA GLN A 5 17.53 28.14 -0.99
C GLN A 5 16.01 27.91 -0.97
N GLN A 6 15.58 26.85 -0.29
CA GLN A 6 14.17 26.55 -0.04
C GLN A 6 13.93 26.58 1.47
N ASN A 7 12.94 27.35 1.91
CA ASN A 7 12.58 27.43 3.32
C ASN A 7 11.53 26.36 3.64
N LEU A 8 11.82 25.48 4.59
CA LEU A 8 10.82 24.63 5.23
C LEU A 8 10.45 25.27 6.57
N GLN A 9 9.16 25.51 6.78
CA GLN A 9 8.65 26.06 8.04
C GLN A 9 8.09 24.93 8.89
N LEU A 10 8.62 24.80 10.10
CA LEU A 10 8.15 23.82 11.09
C LEU A 10 7.52 24.56 12.26
N ALA A 11 6.33 24.12 12.67
CA ALA A 11 5.70 24.62 13.87
C ALA A 11 6.53 24.25 15.12
N ASN A 12 6.45 25.06 16.18
CA ASN A 12 7.15 24.79 17.44
C ASN A 12 6.69 23.50 18.14
N TRP A 13 5.50 23.00 17.82
CA TRP A 13 4.94 21.72 18.28
C TRP A 13 5.13 20.57 17.28
N ALA A 14 5.83 20.80 16.16
CA ALA A 14 6.04 19.80 15.13
C ALA A 14 6.72 18.56 15.70
N GLN A 15 6.14 17.39 15.42
CA GLN A 15 6.69 16.10 15.76
C GLN A 15 7.44 15.50 14.58
N LYS A 16 8.11 14.36 14.81
CA LYS A 16 8.86 13.65 13.78
C LYS A 16 8.08 13.46 12.48
N GLY A 17 6.79 13.11 12.55
CA GLY A 17 5.97 12.92 11.35
C GLY A 17 5.69 14.21 10.58
N ASP A 18 5.49 15.33 11.27
CA ASP A 18 5.29 16.63 10.62
C ASP A 18 6.57 17.07 9.90
N VAL A 19 7.74 16.85 10.53
CA VAL A 19 9.02 17.10 9.86
C VAL A 19 9.15 16.23 8.61
N LEU A 20 8.85 14.93 8.70
CA LEU A 20 8.89 14.03 7.54
C LEU A 20 7.92 14.47 6.42
N HIS A 21 6.74 14.97 6.76
CA HIS A 21 5.75 15.49 5.79
C HIS A 21 6.30 16.68 5.00
N GLU A 22 6.89 17.66 5.68
CA GLU A 22 7.44 18.85 4.99
C GLU A 22 8.66 18.50 4.12
N PHE A 23 9.50 17.55 4.57
CA PHE A 23 10.60 17.04 3.74
C PHE A 23 10.10 16.28 2.51
N MET A 24 9.01 15.52 2.63
CA MET A 24 8.38 14.87 1.47
C MET A 24 7.88 15.90 0.45
N HIS A 25 7.29 17.03 0.89
CA HIS A 25 6.97 18.15 0.01
C HIS A 25 8.21 18.71 -0.71
N ALA A 26 9.31 18.91 0.01
CA ALA A 26 10.57 19.37 -0.59
C ALA A 26 11.15 18.39 -1.62
N LEU A 27 10.88 17.08 -1.45
CA LEU A 27 11.26 16.02 -2.40
C LEU A 27 10.30 15.92 -3.60
N GLY A 28 9.22 16.71 -3.63
CA GLY A 28 8.27 16.80 -4.74
C GLY A 28 6.99 15.99 -4.55
N PHE A 29 6.73 15.43 -3.37
CA PHE A 29 5.45 14.76 -3.09
C PHE A 29 4.36 15.78 -2.78
N LEU A 30 3.18 15.59 -3.36
CA LEU A 30 1.97 16.31 -3.00
C LEU A 30 1.12 15.46 -2.05
N HIS A 31 0.01 16.01 -1.56
CA HIS A 31 -0.86 15.26 -0.67
C HIS A 31 -1.46 14.05 -1.38
N GLU A 32 -1.60 12.94 -0.66
CA GLU A 32 -2.07 11.67 -1.24
C GLU A 32 -3.48 11.82 -1.85
N HIS A 33 -4.36 12.59 -1.19
CA HIS A 33 -5.71 12.87 -1.71
C HIS A 33 -5.73 13.79 -2.93
N GLN A 34 -4.60 14.41 -3.32
CA GLN A 34 -4.51 15.26 -4.51
C GLN A 34 -4.11 14.47 -5.76
N ARG A 35 -3.94 13.14 -5.68
CA ARG A 35 -3.64 12.31 -6.84
C ARG A 35 -4.77 12.32 -7.88
N GLU A 36 -4.42 12.16 -9.15
CA GLU A 36 -5.41 12.08 -10.24
C GLU A 36 -6.39 10.90 -10.07
N ASP A 37 -5.90 9.76 -9.55
CA ASP A 37 -6.64 8.52 -9.33
C ASP A 37 -7.38 8.44 -7.99
N ARG A 38 -7.35 9.51 -7.16
CA ARG A 38 -7.90 9.50 -5.80
C ARG A 38 -9.37 9.10 -5.70
N ASP A 39 -10.18 9.42 -6.71
CA ASP A 39 -11.63 9.12 -6.72
C ASP A 39 -11.95 7.61 -6.79
N LEU A 40 -10.96 6.77 -7.10
CA LEU A 40 -11.09 5.31 -6.98
C LEU A 40 -11.07 4.83 -5.51
N TYR A 41 -10.57 5.66 -4.60
CA TYR A 41 -10.26 5.29 -3.21
C TYR A 41 -10.99 6.15 -2.18
N VAL A 42 -11.12 7.45 -2.45
CA VAL A 42 -11.74 8.43 -1.57
C VAL A 42 -12.70 9.32 -2.36
N THR A 43 -13.86 9.60 -1.78
CA THR A 43 -14.72 10.68 -2.28
C THR A 43 -14.39 11.97 -1.53
N CYS A 44 -14.07 13.02 -2.28
CA CYS A 44 -13.87 14.35 -1.75
C CYS A 44 -15.18 15.15 -1.81
N TRP A 45 -15.71 15.54 -0.65
CA TRP A 45 -16.92 16.37 -0.53
C TRP A 45 -16.62 17.86 -0.37
N SER A 46 -15.35 18.20 -0.15
CA SER A 46 -14.94 19.59 0.04
C SER A 46 -15.14 20.44 -1.23
N LYS A 47 -15.63 21.66 -1.04
CA LYS A 47 -15.72 22.69 -2.09
C LYS A 47 -14.43 23.52 -2.21
N ASP A 48 -13.45 23.29 -1.33
CA ASP A 48 -12.17 23.98 -1.35
C ASP A 48 -11.29 23.44 -2.48
N THR A 49 -11.30 24.16 -3.60
CA THR A 49 -10.53 23.83 -4.79
C THR A 49 -9.05 24.21 -4.68
N ALA A 50 -8.60 24.86 -3.60
CA ALA A 50 -7.18 25.13 -3.41
C ALA A 50 -6.48 23.94 -2.73
N ASN A 51 -7.10 23.38 -1.69
CA ASN A 51 -6.51 22.31 -0.89
C ASN A 51 -6.86 20.89 -1.38
N TYR A 52 -7.96 20.73 -2.13
CA TYR A 52 -8.44 19.42 -2.58
C TYR A 52 -8.45 19.24 -4.10
N VAL A 53 -7.85 20.17 -4.86
CA VAL A 53 -7.66 19.99 -6.31
C VAL A 53 -6.72 18.81 -6.61
N LYS A 54 -7.05 18.07 -7.68
CA LYS A 54 -6.18 17.04 -8.23
C LYS A 54 -5.03 17.69 -8.99
N LYS A 55 -3.81 17.40 -8.56
CA LYS A 55 -2.55 17.91 -9.12
C LYS A 55 -1.35 17.03 -8.79
N GLY A 56 -1.55 16.01 -7.97
CA GLY A 56 -0.55 15.05 -7.56
C GLY A 56 -0.44 13.91 -8.56
N MET A 57 0.77 13.38 -8.71
CA MET A 57 1.00 12.17 -9.49
C MET A 57 0.63 10.93 -8.68
N ALA A 58 0.05 9.95 -9.35
CA ALA A 58 -0.18 8.62 -8.79
C ALA A 58 1.14 7.82 -8.76
N ILE A 59 1.89 7.94 -7.66
CA ILE A 59 3.15 7.21 -7.48
C ILE A 59 2.89 5.97 -6.62
N GLY A 60 2.80 4.80 -7.26
CA GLY A 60 2.46 3.56 -6.56
C GLY A 60 0.98 3.48 -6.19
N ARG A 61 0.63 2.66 -5.19
CA ARG A 61 -0.75 2.48 -4.74
C ARG A 61 -1.21 3.69 -3.96
N TYR A 62 -2.53 3.92 -3.91
CA TYR A 62 -3.09 4.90 -2.99
C TYR A 62 -2.86 4.45 -1.55
N ASP A 63 -2.16 5.27 -0.78
CA ASP A 63 -1.72 4.92 0.57
C ASP A 63 -2.41 5.79 1.63
N ALA A 64 -3.51 5.29 2.18
CA ALA A 64 -4.23 5.97 3.26
C ALA A 64 -3.42 6.06 4.58
N ASP A 65 -2.32 5.30 4.73
CA ASP A 65 -1.38 5.41 5.87
C ASP A 65 -0.21 6.37 5.55
N SER A 66 -0.18 6.95 4.36
CA SER A 66 0.86 7.90 3.94
C SER A 66 0.92 9.08 4.90
N VAL A 67 2.15 9.51 5.22
CA VAL A 67 2.35 10.76 5.96
C VAL A 67 1.79 11.96 5.18
N MET A 68 1.62 11.84 3.86
CA MET A 68 1.11 12.85 2.95
C MET A 68 -0.42 12.88 2.84
N HIS A 69 -1.14 11.94 3.47
CA HIS A 69 -2.60 11.93 3.43
C HIS A 69 -3.19 12.91 4.45
N TYR A 70 -4.11 13.78 4.02
CA TYR A 70 -4.82 14.66 4.95
C TYR A 70 -5.67 13.88 5.95
N PRO A 71 -5.74 14.34 7.22
CA PRO A 71 -6.71 13.79 8.17
C PRO A 71 -8.12 14.18 7.74
N ASP A 72 -9.05 13.22 7.82
CA ASP A 72 -10.48 13.53 7.68
C ASP A 72 -11.03 14.14 8.99
N ILE A 73 -10.72 15.41 9.24
CA ILE A 73 -11.16 16.13 10.46
C ILE A 73 -12.58 16.68 10.29
N ARG A 74 -13.00 16.95 9.05
CA ARG A 74 -14.25 17.67 8.75
C ARG A 74 -15.29 16.83 8.01
N GLY A 75 -15.00 15.56 7.71
CA GLY A 75 -15.81 14.74 6.80
C GLY A 75 -15.61 15.14 5.33
N ASP A 76 -14.51 15.84 5.02
CA ASP A 76 -14.19 16.34 3.69
C ASP A 76 -13.73 15.20 2.76
N LEU A 77 -13.18 14.12 3.34
CA LEU A 77 -12.66 12.95 2.61
C LEU A 77 -13.33 11.68 3.13
N ASN A 78 -14.30 11.15 2.39
CA ASN A 78 -14.90 9.86 2.71
C ASN A 78 -14.10 8.73 2.05
N CYS A 79 -13.38 7.95 2.85
CA CYS A 79 -12.64 6.79 2.37
C CYS A 79 -13.60 5.62 2.11
N HIS A 80 -13.65 5.12 0.87
CA HIS A 80 -14.49 3.97 0.52
C HIS A 80 -13.92 2.70 1.18
N ASN A 81 -14.39 2.35 2.37
CA ASN A 81 -14.01 1.13 3.10
C ASN A 81 -12.50 0.97 3.43
N LEU A 82 -11.69 2.02 3.26
CA LEU A 82 -10.27 2.01 3.67
C LEU A 82 -10.19 2.45 5.14
N TRP A 83 -10.27 1.49 6.05
CA TRP A 83 -10.07 1.76 7.48
C TRP A 83 -8.60 2.09 7.75
N ALA A 84 -8.23 3.37 7.67
CA ALA A 84 -6.91 3.83 8.07
C ALA A 84 -7.01 5.23 8.70
N PRO A 85 -7.00 5.33 10.04
CA PRO A 85 -6.78 6.61 10.69
C PRO A 85 -5.39 7.12 10.30
N ARG A 86 -5.27 8.41 9.94
CA ARG A 86 -3.99 9.08 9.67
C ARG A 86 -2.95 8.66 10.71
N GLN A 87 -1.85 8.07 10.25
CA GLN A 87 -0.62 8.08 11.04
C GLN A 87 0.24 9.26 10.59
N CYS A 88 0.69 10.07 11.53
CA CYS A 88 1.68 11.13 11.28
C CYS A 88 2.84 11.00 12.24
N LYS A 89 3.38 9.78 12.29
CA LYS A 89 4.49 9.42 13.18
C LYS A 89 5.71 8.92 12.40
N ARG A 90 5.50 8.37 11.20
CA ARG A 90 6.54 7.73 10.37
C ARG A 90 6.21 7.86 8.88
N LEU A 91 7.15 7.49 8.02
CA LEU A 91 6.85 7.19 6.62
C LEU A 91 6.16 5.83 6.55
N SER A 92 5.08 5.74 5.79
CA SER A 92 4.44 4.48 5.44
C SER A 92 5.37 3.63 4.54
N ASN A 93 4.94 2.41 4.21
CA ASN A 93 5.68 1.62 3.22
C ASN A 93 5.48 2.16 1.80
N GLY A 94 4.31 2.72 1.48
CA GLY A 94 4.04 3.40 0.20
C GLY A 94 4.93 4.62 0.02
N ASP A 95 5.06 5.47 1.04
CA ASP A 95 5.95 6.65 1.05
C ASP A 95 7.39 6.27 0.70
N LYS A 96 7.94 5.26 1.38
CA LYS A 96 9.32 4.79 1.16
C LYS A 96 9.52 4.24 -0.25
N VAL A 97 8.51 3.54 -0.77
CA VAL A 97 8.58 2.95 -2.12
C VAL A 97 8.44 4.03 -3.18
N GLY A 98 7.53 4.99 -2.99
CA GLY A 98 7.41 6.15 -3.86
C GLY A 98 8.72 6.94 -3.92
N LEU A 99 9.34 7.18 -2.76
CA LEU A 99 10.66 7.81 -2.68
C LEU A 99 11.71 7.05 -3.48
N ASN A 100 11.81 5.73 -3.29
CA ASN A 100 12.79 4.91 -4.03
C ASN A 100 12.48 4.80 -5.52
N LYS A 101 11.23 4.96 -5.95
CA LYS A 101 10.84 5.00 -7.37
C LYS A 101 11.28 6.31 -8.04
N LEU A 102 11.09 7.44 -7.37
CA LEU A 102 11.49 8.76 -7.90
C LEU A 102 13.00 9.01 -7.76
N TYR A 103 13.58 8.58 -6.64
CA TYR A 103 14.98 8.77 -6.30
C TYR A 103 15.61 7.41 -5.95
N PRO A 104 15.96 6.59 -6.97
CA PRO A 104 16.62 5.32 -6.75
C PRO A 104 17.93 5.53 -5.95
N PRO A 105 18.21 4.69 -4.93
CA PRO A 105 19.40 4.84 -4.11
C PRO A 105 20.67 4.69 -4.95
N VAL A 106 21.52 5.72 -4.95
CA VAL A 106 22.68 5.87 -5.86
C VAL A 106 23.76 4.81 -5.62
N ARG A 107 23.93 4.31 -4.39
CA ARG A 107 24.90 3.26 -4.03
C ARG A 107 24.45 2.48 -2.80
N GLN A 108 24.10 1.21 -2.98
CA GLN A 108 24.10 0.21 -1.90
C GLN A 108 24.57 -1.14 -2.46
N PRO A 109 25.27 -1.98 -1.66
CA PRO A 109 25.61 -3.36 -2.03
C PRO A 109 24.38 -4.25 -2.28
N ARG A 110 23.18 -3.75 -1.97
CA ARG A 110 21.89 -4.33 -2.34
C ARG A 110 21.01 -3.22 -2.92
N VAL A 111 21.22 -2.88 -4.19
CA VAL A 111 20.29 -2.02 -4.94
C VAL A 111 18.90 -2.63 -4.80
N TYR A 112 17.92 -1.86 -4.31
CA TYR A 112 16.53 -2.31 -4.29
C TYR A 112 16.03 -2.38 -5.73
N ASN A 113 16.19 -3.53 -6.36
CA ASN A 113 15.76 -3.81 -7.72
C ASN A 113 14.79 -5.01 -7.70
N PRO A 114 13.52 -4.79 -7.33
CA PRO A 114 12.55 -5.87 -7.32
C PRO A 114 12.38 -6.47 -8.72
N GLU A 115 12.37 -7.78 -8.81
CA GLU A 115 12.14 -8.53 -10.06
C GLU A 115 10.75 -9.13 -10.07
N LYS A 116 10.13 -9.17 -11.25
CA LYS A 116 8.80 -9.78 -11.42
C LYS A 116 8.92 -11.30 -11.34
N GLY A 117 8.25 -11.92 -10.37
CA GLY A 117 8.13 -13.37 -10.23
C GLY A 117 7.03 -13.95 -11.12
N TYR A 118 6.85 -15.27 -11.06
CA TYR A 118 5.83 -16.02 -11.82
C TYR A 118 4.39 -15.67 -11.44
N THR A 119 4.17 -15.06 -10.26
CA THR A 119 2.89 -14.55 -9.78
C THR A 119 2.56 -13.14 -10.26
N ASP A 120 3.37 -12.61 -11.20
CA ASP A 120 3.35 -11.23 -11.65
C ASP A 120 3.63 -10.16 -10.57
N LEU A 121 3.99 -10.58 -9.35
CA LEU A 121 4.44 -9.70 -8.28
C LEU A 121 5.93 -9.38 -8.37
N TYR A 122 6.32 -8.24 -7.83
CA TYR A 122 7.72 -7.86 -7.69
C TYR A 122 8.31 -8.41 -6.40
N TYR A 123 9.53 -8.93 -6.41
CA TYR A 123 10.21 -9.50 -5.26
C TYR A 123 11.66 -8.99 -5.19
N CYS A 124 12.11 -8.60 -4.00
CA CYS A 124 13.44 -7.99 -3.83
C CYS A 124 14.49 -8.91 -3.21
N GLY A 125 14.13 -10.13 -2.82
CA GLY A 125 15.04 -11.09 -2.18
C GLY A 125 15.65 -10.60 -0.86
N ARG A 126 15.18 -9.47 -0.29
CA ARG A 126 15.66 -8.98 1.00
C ARG A 126 15.10 -9.87 2.11
N HIS A 127 15.95 -10.17 3.10
CA HIS A 127 15.49 -10.78 4.34
C HIS A 127 14.49 -9.82 4.99
N ASN A 128 13.27 -10.29 5.17
CA ASN A 128 12.16 -9.46 5.60
C ASN A 128 11.39 -10.17 6.71
N MET A 129 12.05 -10.47 7.82
CA MET A 129 11.41 -10.49 9.14
C MET A 129 12.42 -10.09 10.24
N GLU A 130 12.33 -8.85 10.74
CA GLU A 130 12.19 -8.72 12.20
C GLU A 130 10.90 -9.49 12.53
N ASN A 131 10.88 -10.32 13.58
CA ASN A 131 9.75 -11.15 14.02
C ASN A 131 8.46 -10.34 14.24
N ASN A 132 7.82 -9.86 13.18
CA ASN A 132 6.67 -8.98 13.24
C ASN A 132 5.36 -9.78 13.23
N ASN A 133 5.40 -11.01 13.76
CA ASN A 133 4.22 -11.84 13.99
C ASN A 133 3.25 -11.75 12.79
N ALA A 134 3.77 -11.96 11.58
CA ALA A 134 2.92 -12.06 10.40
C ALA A 134 1.82 -13.09 10.75
N PRO A 135 0.54 -12.82 10.45
CA PRO A 135 -0.60 -13.58 10.99
C PRO A 135 -0.61 -15.06 10.58
N PHE A 136 0.35 -15.49 9.75
CA PHE A 136 0.59 -16.85 9.32
C PHE A 136 1.30 -17.67 10.41
N GLY A 137 0.59 -17.92 11.50
CA GLY A 137 0.86 -19.12 12.27
C GLY A 137 0.81 -20.32 11.31
N LYS A 138 1.98 -20.91 11.02
CA LYS A 138 2.21 -22.18 10.29
C LYS A 138 2.48 -22.15 8.77
N ILE A 139 3.03 -21.08 8.17
CA ILE A 139 3.69 -21.22 6.86
C ILE A 139 5.21 -21.14 7.09
N SER A 140 5.92 -22.23 6.79
CA SER A 140 7.39 -22.25 6.78
C SER A 140 7.87 -21.37 5.64
N VAL A 141 8.23 -20.13 5.95
CA VAL A 141 8.83 -19.19 4.99
C VAL A 141 10.33 -19.10 5.27
N ASP A 142 11.13 -18.95 4.22
CA ASP A 142 12.60 -18.86 4.31
C ASP A 142 13.11 -17.55 4.94
N GLY A 143 12.21 -16.61 5.24
CA GLY A 143 12.51 -15.29 5.80
C GLY A 143 12.84 -14.22 4.74
N TYR A 144 12.75 -14.55 3.45
CA TYR A 144 13.11 -13.65 2.35
C TYR A 144 11.89 -13.19 1.55
N CYS A 145 12.03 -12.07 0.85
CA CYS A 145 11.01 -11.58 -0.06
C CYS A 145 11.05 -12.34 -1.40
N GLY A 146 10.34 -13.47 -1.49
CA GLY A 146 10.14 -14.31 -2.68
C GLY A 146 11.39 -14.69 -3.48
N PRO A 147 11.22 -15.21 -4.71
CA PRO A 147 9.99 -15.79 -5.27
C PRO A 147 9.79 -17.27 -4.91
N ASN A 148 10.78 -17.97 -4.34
CA ASN A 148 10.75 -19.43 -4.25
C ASN A 148 10.23 -20.01 -2.93
N ASN A 149 10.34 -19.30 -1.79
CA ASN A 149 9.91 -19.81 -0.47
C ASN A 149 9.53 -18.71 0.55
N GLY A 150 9.29 -17.48 0.09
CA GLY A 150 9.13 -16.33 0.97
C GLY A 150 8.02 -15.36 0.54
N PRO A 151 7.33 -14.69 1.48
CA PRO A 151 6.20 -13.83 1.18
C PRO A 151 6.65 -12.56 0.45
N ASN A 152 5.72 -11.87 -0.20
CA ASN A 152 5.98 -10.55 -0.75
C ASN A 152 6.16 -9.53 0.38
N CYS A 153 7.31 -8.85 0.43
CA CYS A 153 7.53 -7.85 1.48
C CYS A 153 6.66 -6.60 1.25
N PRO A 154 6.32 -5.84 2.30
CA PRO A 154 5.49 -4.65 2.17
C PRO A 154 6.00 -3.66 1.11
N SER A 155 7.32 -3.48 0.98
CA SER A 155 7.87 -2.59 -0.05
C SER A 155 7.66 -3.11 -1.48
N CYS A 156 7.70 -4.42 -1.67
CA CYS A 156 7.52 -5.05 -2.98
C CYS A 156 6.05 -5.02 -3.41
N ARG A 157 5.13 -5.10 -2.43
CA ARG A 157 3.69 -4.97 -2.64
C ARG A 157 3.31 -3.59 -3.18
N GLU A 158 3.94 -2.56 -2.64
CA GLU A 158 3.76 -1.17 -3.11
C GLU A 158 4.48 -0.90 -4.45
N TYR A 159 5.47 -1.72 -4.81
CA TYR A 159 6.26 -1.52 -6.02
C TYR A 159 5.48 -1.87 -7.29
N GLY A 160 4.73 -2.97 -7.30
CA GLY A 160 3.97 -3.43 -8.47
C GLY A 160 2.65 -2.73 -8.76
N GLY A 161 2.12 -1.96 -7.80
CA GLY A 161 0.74 -1.46 -7.85
C GLY A 161 -0.27 -2.54 -7.41
N ILE A 162 -1.54 -2.15 -7.16
CA ILE A 162 -2.61 -3.13 -6.97
C ILE A 162 -3.01 -3.64 -8.34
N GLN A 163 -2.77 -4.91 -8.59
CA GLN A 163 -3.56 -5.63 -9.57
C GLN A 163 -4.96 -5.83 -8.98
N THR A 164 -5.88 -4.94 -9.33
CA THR A 164 -7.30 -5.11 -8.98
C THR A 164 -7.95 -5.82 -10.15
N TRP A 165 -8.42 -7.03 -9.93
CA TRP A 165 -9.07 -7.82 -10.96
C TRP A 165 -10.51 -8.08 -10.56
N CYS A 166 -11.43 -7.97 -11.51
CA CYS A 166 -12.78 -8.45 -11.31
C CYS A 166 -12.74 -9.97 -11.44
N ASN A 167 -13.12 -10.67 -10.38
CA ASN A 167 -13.21 -12.13 -10.42
C ASN A 167 -14.47 -12.57 -11.21
N ASP A 168 -14.60 -13.87 -11.48
CA ASP A 168 -15.74 -14.40 -12.26
C ASP A 168 -17.10 -14.31 -11.54
N GLU A 169 -17.12 -13.82 -10.31
CA GLU A 169 -18.34 -13.50 -9.52
C GLU A 169 -18.61 -11.99 -9.46
N GLY A 170 -17.91 -11.17 -10.25
CA GLY A 170 -18.12 -9.72 -10.32
C GLY A 170 -17.55 -8.92 -9.14
N SER A 171 -16.77 -9.56 -8.25
CA SER A 171 -16.15 -8.91 -7.09
C SER A 171 -14.74 -8.44 -7.43
N TYR A 172 -14.41 -7.21 -7.04
CA TYR A 172 -13.05 -6.70 -7.14
C TYR A 172 -12.14 -7.40 -6.13
N ALA A 173 -11.17 -8.16 -6.65
CA ALA A 173 -10.16 -8.85 -5.88
C ALA A 173 -8.85 -8.07 -5.87
N THR A 174 -8.21 -8.01 -4.71
CA THR A 174 -6.92 -7.37 -4.46
C THR A 174 -5.87 -8.43 -4.17
N GLN A 175 -4.70 -8.32 -4.78
CA GLN A 175 -3.57 -9.21 -4.51
C GLN A 175 -2.98 -8.95 -3.10
N GLY A 176 -2.86 -10.00 -2.29
CA GLY A 176 -2.32 -9.96 -0.92
C GLY A 176 -0.85 -10.39 -0.81
N GLU A 177 -0.35 -10.50 0.43
CA GLU A 177 1.09 -10.66 0.74
C GLU A 177 1.71 -11.98 0.26
N THR A 178 0.88 -12.99 0.00
CA THR A 178 1.29 -14.30 -0.55
C THR A 178 1.27 -14.33 -2.08
N GLY A 179 0.82 -13.26 -2.74
CA GLY A 179 0.55 -13.26 -4.18
C GLY A 179 -0.81 -13.80 -4.58
N LEU A 180 -1.61 -14.26 -3.62
CA LEU A 180 -2.99 -14.68 -3.86
C LEU A 180 -3.92 -13.46 -3.95
N PHE A 181 -5.00 -13.59 -4.74
CA PHE A 181 -6.05 -12.57 -4.81
C PHE A 181 -7.13 -12.80 -3.75
N TYR A 182 -7.68 -11.71 -3.24
CA TYR A 182 -8.70 -11.71 -2.19
C TYR A 182 -9.74 -10.61 -2.44
N CYS A 183 -11.03 -10.96 -2.44
CA CYS A 183 -12.11 -10.02 -2.74
C CYS A 183 -12.90 -9.54 -1.51
N GLY A 184 -12.56 -10.00 -0.31
CA GLY A 184 -13.22 -9.60 0.95
C GLY A 184 -14.65 -10.11 1.11
N ARG A 185 -15.21 -10.86 0.14
CA ARG A 185 -16.58 -11.37 0.23
C ARG A 185 -16.73 -12.46 1.29
N ARG A 186 -17.95 -12.66 1.77
CA ARG A 186 -18.31 -13.83 2.59
C ARG A 186 -18.21 -15.13 1.79
N PHE A 187 -17.74 -16.17 2.44
CA PHE A 187 -17.74 -17.51 1.87
C PHE A 187 -19.16 -18.04 1.68
N THR A 188 -19.33 -18.81 0.60
CA THR A 188 -20.51 -19.66 0.41
C THR A 188 -20.55 -20.76 1.46
N ALA A 189 -21.70 -21.42 1.62
CA ALA A 189 -21.83 -22.55 2.55
C ALA A 189 -20.75 -23.63 2.32
N ARG A 190 -20.45 -23.92 1.04
CA ARG A 190 -19.40 -24.85 0.63
C ARG A 190 -17.99 -24.37 1.00
N GLU A 191 -17.70 -23.09 0.84
CA GLU A 191 -16.38 -22.55 1.17
C GLU A 191 -16.15 -22.43 2.69
N ASN A 192 -17.23 -22.31 3.48
CA ASN A 192 -17.18 -22.32 4.94
C ASN A 192 -16.87 -23.70 5.55
N GLU A 193 -16.84 -24.76 4.74
CA GLU A 193 -16.40 -26.09 5.18
C GLU A 193 -14.87 -26.16 5.36
N ARG A 194 -14.14 -25.15 4.86
CA ARG A 194 -12.69 -25.03 5.05
C ARG A 194 -12.39 -24.78 6.53
N ARG A 195 -11.34 -25.41 7.06
CA ARG A 195 -10.94 -25.18 8.46
C ARG A 195 -10.10 -23.91 8.57
N TYR A 196 -10.23 -23.22 9.71
CA TYR A 196 -9.42 -22.06 10.11
C TYR A 196 -9.60 -20.81 9.22
N HIS A 197 -10.80 -20.23 9.24
CA HIS A 197 -11.04 -18.91 8.66
C HIS A 197 -12.12 -18.12 9.41
N ASP A 198 -12.17 -16.80 9.20
CA ASP A 198 -13.19 -15.88 9.74
C ASP A 198 -14.49 -15.81 8.92
N GLY A 199 -14.58 -16.60 7.84
CA GLY A 199 -15.75 -16.65 6.94
C GLY A 199 -15.66 -15.69 5.76
N PHE A 200 -14.52 -15.04 5.56
CA PHE A 200 -14.29 -14.10 4.46
C PHE A 200 -13.09 -14.50 3.59
N CYS A 201 -13.15 -14.08 2.33
CA CYS A 201 -12.06 -14.17 1.36
C CYS A 201 -11.06 -13.04 1.60
N GLY A 202 -10.02 -13.23 2.41
CA GLY A 202 -8.99 -12.19 2.53
C GLY A 202 -8.33 -11.98 3.87
N PRO A 203 -7.42 -10.99 3.91
CA PRO A 203 -6.00 -11.32 3.81
C PRO A 203 -5.36 -11.64 5.16
N ASN A 204 -6.10 -11.45 6.26
CA ASN A 204 -5.55 -11.48 7.61
C ASN A 204 -6.15 -12.59 8.47
N ASN A 205 -7.09 -13.40 7.95
CA ASN A 205 -7.68 -14.54 8.68
C ASN A 205 -8.43 -15.56 7.80
N GLY A 206 -8.25 -15.59 6.48
CA GLY A 206 -8.97 -16.53 5.62
C GLY A 206 -8.26 -16.90 4.31
N PRO A 207 -8.60 -18.05 3.70
CA PRO A 207 -8.10 -18.42 2.37
C PRO A 207 -8.69 -17.51 1.29
N HIS A 208 -8.16 -17.57 0.07
CA HIS A 208 -8.87 -17.01 -1.09
C HIS A 208 -10.15 -17.81 -1.40
N CYS A 209 -11.17 -17.17 -1.96
CA CYS A 209 -12.35 -17.86 -2.49
C CYS A 209 -12.02 -18.59 -3.79
N ASP A 210 -12.88 -19.54 -4.21
CA ASP A 210 -12.65 -20.29 -5.46
C ASP A 210 -12.54 -19.37 -6.67
N SER A 211 -13.35 -18.30 -6.68
CA SER A 211 -13.33 -17.28 -7.73
C SER A 211 -12.02 -16.47 -7.76
N CYS A 212 -11.50 -16.07 -6.60
CA CYS A 212 -10.20 -15.38 -6.54
C CYS A 212 -9.02 -16.31 -6.84
N ARG A 213 -9.16 -17.62 -6.60
CA ARG A 213 -8.14 -18.60 -6.97
C ARG A 213 -7.95 -18.68 -8.48
N ARG A 214 -9.04 -18.61 -9.25
CA ARG A 214 -9.03 -18.66 -10.73
C ARG A 214 -8.40 -17.43 -11.39
N LEU A 215 -8.14 -16.35 -10.65
CA LEU A 215 -7.35 -15.23 -11.15
C LEU A 215 -5.85 -15.53 -11.32
N LEU A 216 -5.41 -16.71 -10.86
CA LEU A 216 -4.03 -17.18 -10.95
C LEU A 216 -3.84 -18.29 -12.00
N GLU A 217 -4.92 -18.69 -12.68
CA GLU A 217 -4.95 -19.72 -13.75
C GLU A 217 -4.90 -19.05 -15.12
#